data_AF-A0A653DBA5-F1
#
_entry.id   AF-A0A653DBA5-F1
#
_cell.length_a   1.000
_cell.length_b   1.000
_cell.length_c   1.000
_cell.angle_alpha   90.00
_cell.angle_beta   90.00
_cell.angle_gamma   90.00
#
_symmetry.space_group_name_H-M   'P 1'
#
loop_
_entity.id
_entity.type
_entity.pdbx_description
1 polymer ?
#
loop_
_entity_poly.entity_id
_entity_poly.type
_entity_poly.pdbx_seq_one_letter_code
_entity_poly.pdbx_strand_id
1 'polypeptide(L)'
;MQANQKGIIMSTTDLVLQGITRNQAGNYSCVASNVEGDGDSNIVVLKVMYKPICRPDQKKIYGVARHERVDVLCEVDSYPPPDSFKWTFNNSEETTDVSSARYHSGGQHFISTLTYTPVSELDYGTVMCWANNLPGKQVEACVYHIIPAGKPDAPHNCSIMNMTNDSLEVECSDGFDG
;
A
#
# COMPACT_ATOMS: atom_id res chain seq x y z
N MET A 1 -0.33 15.22 37.09
CA MET A 1 -1.36 15.65 36.11
C MET A 1 -1.34 14.65 34.96
N GLN A 2 -2.18 13.62 35.00
CA GLN A 2 -2.23 12.61 33.93
C GLN A 2 -3.23 13.06 32.86
N ALA A 3 -2.76 13.06 31.62
CA ALA A 3 -3.51 13.50 30.45
C ALA A 3 -4.84 12.73 30.36
N ASN A 4 -5.94 13.46 30.34
CA ASN A 4 -7.27 12.93 30.12
C ASN A 4 -7.41 12.54 28.63
N GLN A 5 -6.76 11.44 28.23
CA GLN A 5 -7.03 10.84 26.93
C GLN A 5 -8.44 10.27 26.98
N LYS A 6 -9.34 10.86 26.17
CA LYS A 6 -10.73 10.41 26.05
C LYS A 6 -10.78 8.88 25.88
N GLY A 7 -11.59 8.22 26.71
CA GLY A 7 -11.82 6.78 26.63
C GLY A 7 -10.87 5.91 27.47
N ILE A 8 -9.92 6.47 28.23
CA ILE A 8 -9.12 5.72 29.19
C ILE A 8 -9.68 5.91 30.60
N ILE A 9 -10.14 4.83 31.22
CA ILE A 9 -10.65 4.82 32.60
C ILE A 9 -9.75 3.87 33.40
N MET A 10 -9.03 4.43 34.38
CA MET A 10 -8.17 3.65 35.27
C MET A 10 -8.77 3.62 36.68
N SER A 11 -8.86 2.41 37.26
CA SER A 11 -9.16 2.18 38.67
C SER A 11 -7.91 1.62 39.37
N THR A 12 -8.00 1.30 40.66
CA THR A 12 -6.91 0.65 41.40
C THR A 12 -6.60 -0.76 40.92
N THR A 13 -7.56 -1.42 40.26
CA THR A 13 -7.47 -2.82 39.82
C THR A 13 -7.63 -3.00 38.32
N ASP A 14 -8.24 -2.03 37.64
CA ASP A 14 -8.72 -2.18 36.27
C ASP A 14 -8.26 -1.03 35.36
N LEU A 15 -7.94 -1.40 34.12
CA LEU A 15 -7.76 -0.47 33.02
C LEU A 15 -8.84 -0.76 31.97
N VAL A 16 -9.70 0.23 31.72
CA VAL A 16 -10.73 0.15 30.70
C VAL A 16 -10.41 1.12 29.57
N LEU A 17 -10.36 0.60 28.34
CA LEU A 17 -10.14 1.36 27.11
C LEU A 17 -11.42 1.35 26.27
N GLN A 18 -12.03 2.51 26.07
CA GLN A 18 -13.23 2.72 25.28
C GLN A 18 -12.90 3.42 23.96
N GLY A 19 -13.57 3.01 22.87
CA GLY A 19 -13.33 3.60 21.55
C GLY A 19 -11.91 3.35 21.04
N ILE A 20 -11.42 2.12 21.23
CA ILE A 20 -10.02 1.78 21.00
C ILE A 20 -9.62 1.96 19.53
N THR A 21 -8.44 2.53 19.32
CA THR A 21 -7.83 2.66 17.99
C THR A 21 -6.57 1.79 17.90
N ARG A 22 -6.12 1.49 16.67
CA ARG A 22 -4.90 0.70 16.45
C ARG A 22 -3.65 1.27 17.13
N ASN A 23 -3.63 2.58 17.39
CA ASN A 23 -2.51 3.26 18.05
C ASN A 23 -2.39 2.89 19.54
N GLN A 24 -3.41 2.27 20.12
CA GLN A 24 -3.42 1.76 21.49
C GLN A 24 -3.04 0.27 21.55
N ALA A 25 -2.71 -0.36 20.42
CA ALA A 25 -2.11 -1.69 20.46
C ALA A 25 -0.70 -1.62 21.08
N GLY A 26 -0.34 -2.60 21.90
CA GLY A 26 0.95 -2.60 22.58
C GLY A 26 1.00 -3.51 23.80
N ASN A 27 2.09 -3.37 24.55
CA ASN A 27 2.34 -4.13 25.77
C ASN A 27 1.88 -3.32 26.97
N TYR A 28 1.02 -3.93 27.79
CA TYR A 28 0.50 -3.34 29.01
C TYR A 28 1.05 -4.12 30.21
N SER A 29 1.46 -3.40 31.24
CA SER A 29 1.85 -3.94 32.55
C SER A 29 1.25 -3.06 33.64
N CYS A 30 0.92 -3.67 34.77
CA CYS A 30 0.51 -2.96 35.96
C CYS A 30 1.69 -2.88 36.94
N VAL A 31 1.86 -1.74 37.58
CA VAL A 31 2.87 -1.54 38.62
C VAL A 31 2.15 -1.28 39.94
N ALA A 32 2.42 -2.12 40.94
CA ALA A 32 1.94 -1.94 42.30
C ALA A 32 3.11 -1.44 43.17
N SER A 33 2.88 -0.37 43.94
CA SER A 33 3.91 0.29 44.75
C SER A 33 3.51 0.30 46.22
N ASN A 34 4.46 -0.03 47.11
CA ASN A 34 4.32 0.09 48.56
C ASN A 34 5.62 0.66 49.18
N VAL A 35 5.69 0.71 50.53
CA VAL A 35 6.85 1.27 51.24
C VAL A 35 8.14 0.46 51.04
N GLU A 36 8.04 -0.81 50.66
CA GLU A 36 9.17 -1.71 50.41
C GLU A 36 9.67 -1.63 48.96
N GLY A 37 8.83 -1.13 48.03
CA GLY A 37 9.19 -0.91 46.63
C GLY A 37 8.05 -1.16 45.64
N ASP A 38 8.43 -1.33 44.38
CA ASP A 38 7.53 -1.55 43.24
C ASP A 38 7.56 -3.01 42.79
N GLY A 39 6.41 -3.53 42.37
CA GLY A 39 6.26 -4.83 41.73
C GLY A 39 5.48 -4.71 40.42
N ASP A 40 6.07 -5.22 39.34
CA ASP A 40 5.44 -5.29 38.01
C ASP A 40 4.64 -6.58 37.82
N SER A 41 3.51 -6.49 37.10
CA SER A 41 2.79 -7.66 36.62
C SER A 41 3.49 -8.31 35.42
N ASN A 42 2.99 -9.47 35.00
CA ASN A 42 3.31 -9.97 33.67
C ASN A 42 2.78 -9.02 32.59
N ILE A 43 3.42 -9.03 31.41
CA ILE A 43 2.99 -8.25 30.25
C ILE A 43 1.72 -8.88 29.64
N VAL A 44 0.76 -8.03 29.32
CA VAL A 44 -0.41 -8.35 28.49
C VAL A 44 -0.27 -7.64 27.15
N VAL A 45 -0.30 -8.39 26.05
CA VAL A 45 -0.19 -7.83 24.70
C VAL A 45 -1.58 -7.53 24.17
N LEU A 46 -1.93 -6.24 24.07
CA LEU A 46 -3.17 -5.81 23.45
C LEU A 46 -3.00 -5.73 21.94
N LYS A 47 -3.78 -6.52 21.22
CA LYS A 47 -3.82 -6.53 19.76
C LYS A 47 -5.17 -5.99 19.28
N VAL A 48 -5.14 -4.85 18.59
CA VAL A 48 -6.35 -4.23 18.03
C VAL A 48 -6.54 -4.72 16.61
N MET A 49 -7.67 -5.36 16.33
CA MET A 49 -8.01 -5.82 14.98
C MET A 49 -8.68 -4.68 14.19
N TYR A 50 -8.30 -4.55 12.93
CA TYR A 50 -8.84 -3.54 12.00
C TYR A 50 -8.86 -4.07 10.57
N LYS A 51 -9.80 -3.56 9.79
CA LYS A 51 -9.93 -3.85 8.35
C LYS A 51 -8.68 -3.38 7.60
N PRO A 52 -8.33 -3.99 6.46
CA PRO A 52 -7.12 -3.59 5.75
C PRO A 52 -7.21 -2.14 5.25
N ILE A 53 -6.07 -1.47 5.21
CA ILE A 53 -5.92 -0.12 4.68
C ILE A 53 -4.75 -0.09 3.69
N CYS A 54 -4.81 0.77 2.69
CA CYS A 54 -3.70 0.91 1.75
C CYS A 54 -2.47 1.46 2.45
N ARG A 55 -1.30 0.85 2.22
CA ARG A 55 -0.05 1.48 2.63
C ARG A 55 0.16 2.81 1.87
N PRO A 56 0.73 3.82 2.52
CA PRO A 56 1.11 5.07 1.86
C PRO A 56 2.23 4.82 0.84
N ASP A 57 2.49 5.81 -0.02
CA ASP A 57 3.66 5.88 -0.90
C ASP A 57 3.82 4.75 -1.95
N GLN A 58 2.74 4.03 -2.25
CA GLN A 58 2.70 3.08 -3.36
C GLN A 58 2.59 3.80 -4.71
N LYS A 59 3.26 3.30 -5.76
CA LYS A 59 3.11 3.80 -7.15
C LYS A 59 1.63 3.77 -7.55
N LYS A 60 1.07 4.91 -7.96
CA LYS A 60 -0.35 5.06 -8.31
C LYS A 60 -0.64 5.14 -9.80
N ILE A 61 0.34 5.56 -10.60
CA ILE A 61 0.19 5.76 -12.03
C ILE A 61 1.17 4.85 -12.75
N TYR A 62 0.66 4.10 -13.72
CA TYR A 62 1.43 3.20 -14.56
C TYR A 62 1.20 3.61 -16.02
N GLY A 63 2.22 4.21 -16.63
CA GLY A 63 2.31 4.36 -18.09
C GLY A 63 2.66 3.02 -18.70
N VAL A 64 1.82 2.49 -19.58
CA VAL A 64 2.00 1.16 -20.18
C VAL A 64 1.72 1.26 -21.67
N ALA A 65 2.61 0.72 -22.50
CA ALA A 65 2.34 0.64 -23.93
C ALA A 65 1.32 -0.48 -24.24
N ARG A 66 0.63 -0.34 -25.37
CA ARG A 66 -0.32 -1.36 -25.82
C ARG A 66 0.41 -2.69 -26.06
N HIS A 67 -0.16 -3.79 -25.56
CA HIS A 67 0.43 -5.13 -25.53
C HIS A 67 1.65 -5.30 -24.62
N GLU A 68 2.03 -4.28 -23.86
CA GLU A 68 3.07 -4.39 -22.85
C GLU A 68 2.51 -4.91 -21.53
N ARG A 69 3.29 -5.72 -20.83
CA ARG A 69 2.92 -6.24 -19.51
C ARG A 69 3.43 -5.31 -18.42
N VAL A 70 2.56 -4.98 -17.49
CA VAL A 70 2.90 -4.32 -16.22
C VAL A 70 2.45 -5.17 -15.03
N ASP A 71 3.21 -5.12 -13.95
CA ASP A 71 2.82 -5.71 -12.66
C ASP A 71 2.49 -4.59 -11.67
N VAL A 72 1.23 -4.52 -11.26
CA VAL A 72 0.70 -3.52 -10.31
C VAL A 72 0.72 -4.12 -8.91
N LEU A 73 1.48 -3.49 -8.01
CA LEU A 73 1.65 -3.95 -6.65
C LEU A 73 0.63 -3.26 -5.74
N CYS A 74 -0.11 -4.05 -4.95
CA CYS A 74 -0.98 -3.58 -3.89
C CYS A 74 -0.54 -4.13 -2.56
N GLU A 75 -0.12 -3.24 -1.67
CA GLU A 75 0.23 -3.54 -0.29
C GLU A 75 -0.79 -2.92 0.67
N VAL A 76 -1.24 -3.72 1.63
CA VAL A 76 -2.18 -3.30 2.66
C VAL A 76 -1.59 -3.51 4.06
N ASP A 77 -1.98 -2.64 4.98
CA ASP A 77 -1.74 -2.80 6.41
C ASP A 77 -3.04 -3.26 7.09
N SER A 78 -2.96 -4.34 7.87
CA SER A 78 -4.12 -4.91 8.55
C SER A 78 -3.72 -5.80 9.74
N TYR A 79 -4.62 -5.91 10.71
CA TYR A 79 -4.52 -6.97 11.70
C TYR A 79 -5.89 -7.62 11.95
N PRO A 80 -6.02 -8.96 11.84
CA PRO A 80 -5.03 -9.93 11.35
C PRO A 80 -4.64 -9.71 9.87
N PRO A 81 -3.63 -10.44 9.35
CA PRO A 81 -3.31 -10.43 7.92
C PRO A 81 -4.55 -10.75 7.06
N PRO A 82 -4.63 -10.24 5.83
CA PRO A 82 -5.79 -10.47 4.99
C PRO A 82 -5.84 -11.93 4.50
N ASP A 83 -7.05 -12.43 4.36
CA ASP A 83 -7.36 -13.79 3.90
C ASP A 83 -7.59 -13.86 2.39
N SER A 84 -7.92 -12.73 1.76
CA SER A 84 -8.25 -12.66 0.34
C SER A 84 -8.03 -11.28 -0.26
N PHE A 85 -7.75 -11.27 -1.55
CA PHE A 85 -7.67 -10.08 -2.40
C PHE A 85 -8.62 -10.22 -3.59
N LYS A 86 -9.15 -9.09 -4.02
CA LYS A 86 -9.97 -8.95 -5.22
C LYS A 86 -9.56 -7.69 -5.97
N TRP A 87 -9.45 -7.79 -7.29
CA TRP A 87 -9.21 -6.66 -8.16
C TRP A 87 -10.44 -6.35 -9.00
N THR A 88 -10.71 -5.07 -9.20
CA THR A 88 -11.76 -4.57 -10.10
C THR A 88 -11.17 -3.56 -11.06
N PHE A 89 -11.66 -3.55 -12.29
CA PHE A 89 -11.28 -2.57 -13.31
C PHE A 89 -12.47 -1.66 -13.60
N ASN A 90 -12.21 -0.38 -13.81
CA ASN A 90 -13.20 0.62 -14.17
C ASN A 90 -12.65 1.49 -15.30
N ASN A 91 -13.43 1.62 -16.37
CA ASN A 91 -13.22 2.58 -17.44
C ASN A 91 -14.50 3.42 -17.63
N SER A 92 -14.58 4.19 -18.72
CA SER A 92 -15.73 5.03 -19.03
C SER A 92 -17.03 4.26 -19.33
N GLU A 93 -16.95 2.97 -19.65
CA GLU A 93 -18.09 2.16 -20.07
C GLU A 93 -18.60 1.26 -18.95
N GLU A 94 -17.70 0.61 -18.21
CA GLU A 94 -18.04 -0.45 -17.27
C GLU A 94 -17.11 -0.52 -16.05
N THR A 95 -17.63 -1.10 -14.97
CA THR A 95 -16.83 -1.64 -13.86
C THR A 95 -16.93 -3.15 -13.85
N THR A 96 -15.81 -3.84 -13.99
CA THR A 96 -15.76 -5.31 -14.06
C THR A 96 -14.84 -5.90 -13.00
N ASP A 97 -15.13 -7.14 -12.61
CA ASP A 97 -14.23 -7.92 -11.78
C ASP A 97 -13.06 -8.44 -12.61
N VAL A 98 -11.84 -8.27 -12.09
CA VAL A 98 -10.65 -8.83 -12.70
C VAL A 98 -10.56 -10.31 -12.35
N SER A 99 -10.34 -11.16 -13.35
CA SER A 99 -10.14 -12.60 -13.16
C SER A 99 -9.01 -12.88 -12.16
N SER A 100 -9.25 -13.80 -11.23
CA SER A 100 -8.24 -14.26 -10.25
C SER A 100 -7.02 -14.92 -10.87
N ALA A 101 -7.08 -15.33 -12.13
CA ALA A 101 -5.91 -15.82 -12.85
C ALA A 101 -4.88 -14.71 -13.16
N ARG A 102 -5.29 -13.44 -13.13
CA ARG A 102 -4.42 -12.29 -13.45
C ARG A 102 -3.69 -11.72 -12.24
N TYR A 103 -4.04 -12.13 -11.03
CA TYR A 103 -3.37 -11.65 -9.83
C TYR A 103 -3.05 -12.78 -8.87
N HIS A 104 -1.98 -12.59 -8.12
CA HIS A 104 -1.61 -13.49 -7.05
C HIS A 104 -1.39 -12.68 -5.77
N SER A 105 -1.80 -13.24 -4.63
CA SER A 105 -1.28 -12.81 -3.34
C SER A 105 0.18 -13.27 -3.27
N GLY A 106 1.10 -12.36 -2.94
CA GLY A 106 2.49 -12.74 -2.70
C GLY A 106 2.58 -13.74 -1.56
N GLY A 107 3.71 -14.44 -1.42
CA GLY A 107 3.94 -15.32 -0.24
C GLY A 107 3.82 -14.58 1.10
N GLN A 108 3.90 -13.25 1.08
CA GLN A 108 3.54 -12.37 2.18
C GLN A 108 2.06 -12.02 2.11
N HIS A 109 1.31 -12.30 3.18
CA HIS A 109 -0.14 -12.15 3.21
C HIS A 109 -0.63 -10.72 2.94
N PHE A 110 0.23 -9.69 3.02
CA PHE A 110 -0.14 -8.28 2.89
C PHE A 110 -0.08 -7.71 1.47
N ILE A 111 0.37 -8.51 0.50
CA ILE A 111 0.67 -8.04 -0.84
C ILE A 111 -0.12 -8.84 -1.89
N SER A 112 -0.71 -8.14 -2.84
CA SER A 112 -1.22 -8.72 -4.09
C SER A 112 -0.62 -8.03 -5.29
N THR A 113 -0.22 -8.82 -6.29
CA THR A 113 0.32 -8.32 -7.56
C THR A 113 -0.66 -8.65 -8.68
N LEU A 114 -1.10 -7.64 -9.41
CA LEU A 114 -1.92 -7.76 -10.61
C LEU A 114 -1.03 -7.66 -11.84
N THR A 115 -1.01 -8.71 -12.65
CA THR A 115 -0.41 -8.68 -13.99
C THR A 115 -1.44 -8.16 -14.99
N TYR A 116 -1.14 -7.01 -15.60
CA TYR A 116 -2.04 -6.31 -16.51
C TYR A 116 -1.36 -6.06 -17.86
N THR A 117 -2.10 -6.24 -18.95
CA THR A 117 -1.64 -6.01 -20.33
C THR A 117 -2.78 -5.36 -21.11
N PRO A 118 -2.71 -4.05 -21.40
CA PRO A 118 -3.77 -3.39 -22.17
C PRO A 118 -3.70 -3.83 -23.64
N VAL A 119 -4.83 -4.22 -24.22
CA VAL A 119 -4.93 -4.73 -25.61
C VAL A 119 -5.64 -3.73 -26.52
N SER A 120 -6.48 -2.87 -25.97
CA SER A 120 -7.26 -1.85 -26.65
C SER A 120 -7.31 -0.55 -25.86
N GLU A 121 -7.79 0.53 -26.47
CA GLU A 121 -7.97 1.82 -25.77
C GLU A 121 -8.93 1.74 -24.57
N LEU A 122 -9.87 0.80 -24.60
CA LEU A 122 -10.82 0.57 -23.50
C LEU A 122 -10.19 -0.14 -22.30
N ASP A 123 -8.98 -0.70 -22.43
CA ASP A 123 -8.25 -1.32 -21.33
C ASP A 123 -7.43 -0.30 -20.51
N TYR A 124 -7.38 0.96 -20.93
CA TYR A 124 -6.85 2.03 -20.08
C TYR A 124 -7.94 2.55 -19.15
N GLY A 125 -7.57 2.81 -17.89
CA GLY A 125 -8.53 3.14 -16.86
C GLY A 125 -7.98 2.93 -15.46
N THR A 126 -8.86 2.58 -14.54
CA THR A 126 -8.55 2.49 -13.12
C THR A 126 -8.68 1.05 -12.64
N VAL A 127 -7.61 0.49 -12.08
CA VAL A 127 -7.65 -0.79 -11.37
C VAL A 127 -7.68 -0.53 -9.87
N MET A 128 -8.55 -1.25 -9.17
CA MET A 128 -8.79 -1.08 -7.74
C MET A 128 -8.57 -2.42 -7.03
N CYS A 129 -7.72 -2.39 -6.00
CA CYS A 129 -7.41 -3.52 -5.15
C CYS A 129 -8.24 -3.47 -3.87
N TRP A 130 -8.84 -4.62 -3.52
CA TRP A 130 -9.63 -4.81 -2.32
C TRP A 130 -9.10 -6.02 -1.54
N ALA A 131 -8.71 -5.80 -0.29
CA ALA A 131 -8.37 -6.85 0.65
C ALA A 131 -9.51 -7.12 1.65
N ASN A 132 -9.54 -8.33 2.19
CA ASN A 132 -10.44 -8.72 3.27
C ASN A 132 -9.66 -9.44 4.36
N ASN A 133 -9.98 -9.15 5.62
CA ASN A 133 -9.50 -9.92 6.76
C ASN A 133 -10.68 -10.25 7.70
N LEU A 134 -10.38 -10.81 8.88
CA LEU A 134 -11.39 -11.18 9.86
C LEU A 134 -12.36 -10.02 10.24
N PRO A 135 -11.90 -8.79 10.56
CA PRO A 135 -12.74 -7.60 10.70
C PRO A 135 -13.56 -7.21 9.46
N GLY A 136 -13.17 -7.66 8.27
CA GLY A 136 -13.90 -7.53 7.03
C GLY A 136 -13.14 -6.79 5.93
N LYS A 137 -13.88 -6.47 4.86
CA LYS A 137 -13.36 -5.84 3.65
C LYS A 137 -12.91 -4.39 3.90
N GLN A 138 -11.88 -3.94 3.18
CA GLN A 138 -11.47 -2.54 3.13
C GLN A 138 -12.66 -1.60 2.91
N VAL A 139 -12.63 -0.44 3.57
CA VAL A 139 -13.63 0.62 3.38
C VAL A 139 -13.34 1.39 2.08
N GLU A 140 -12.07 1.70 1.85
CA GLU A 140 -11.58 2.35 0.63
C GLU A 140 -10.59 1.43 -0.08
N ALA A 141 -10.75 1.27 -1.39
CA ALA A 141 -9.85 0.46 -2.22
C ALA A 141 -8.52 1.17 -2.47
N CYS A 142 -7.48 0.39 -2.75
CA CYS A 142 -6.25 0.97 -3.27
C CYS A 142 -6.43 1.20 -4.78
N VAL A 143 -6.42 2.46 -5.17
CA VAL A 143 -6.69 2.92 -6.55
C VAL A 143 -5.38 3.07 -7.32
N TYR A 144 -5.35 2.59 -8.56
CA TYR A 144 -4.22 2.73 -9.49
C TYR A 144 -4.73 3.05 -10.88
N HIS A 145 -4.00 3.89 -11.61
CA HIS A 145 -4.35 4.33 -12.95
C HIS A 145 -3.40 3.73 -13.98
N ILE A 146 -3.96 3.02 -14.96
CA ILE A 146 -3.25 2.50 -16.12
C ILE A 146 -3.51 3.49 -17.26
N ILE A 147 -2.46 4.21 -17.65
CA ILE A 147 -2.53 5.21 -18.71
C ILE A 147 -1.65 4.77 -19.89
N PRO A 148 -1.98 5.19 -21.13
CA PRO A 148 -1.10 4.96 -22.26
C PRO A 148 0.28 5.55 -21.97
N ALA A 149 1.35 4.77 -22.20
CA ALA A 149 2.69 5.30 -22.13
C ALA A 149 2.85 6.45 -23.14
N GLY A 150 3.33 7.59 -22.67
CA GLY A 150 3.75 8.68 -23.54
C GLY A 150 5.02 8.30 -24.30
N LYS A 151 5.30 9.02 -25.39
CA LYS A 151 6.67 9.01 -25.93
C LYS A 151 7.61 9.61 -24.87
N PRO A 152 8.80 9.02 -24.62
CA PRO A 152 9.81 9.67 -23.80
C PRO A 152 10.12 11.06 -24.36
N ASP A 153 10.44 11.99 -23.46
CA ASP A 153 10.90 13.30 -23.89
C ASP A 153 12.25 13.18 -24.61
N ALA A 154 12.48 14.07 -25.57
CA ALA A 154 13.75 14.10 -26.27
C ALA A 154 14.88 14.38 -25.27
N PRO A 155 16.04 13.69 -25.38
CA PRO A 155 17.18 13.96 -24.54
C PRO A 155 17.67 15.40 -24.73
N HIS A 156 18.24 15.98 -23.68
CA HIS A 156 18.61 17.38 -23.62
C HIS A 156 20.10 17.55 -23.29
N ASN A 157 20.63 18.76 -23.46
CA ASN A 157 22.04 19.07 -23.21
C ASN A 157 23.04 18.17 -23.98
N CYS A 158 22.73 17.82 -25.23
CA CYS A 158 23.60 17.02 -26.07
C CYS A 158 24.89 17.78 -26.45
N SER A 159 26.04 17.15 -26.24
CA SER A 159 27.34 17.67 -26.65
C SER A 159 28.13 16.61 -27.43
N ILE A 160 28.95 17.07 -28.38
CA ILE A 160 29.81 16.18 -29.17
C ILE A 160 31.08 15.93 -28.37
N MET A 161 31.36 14.66 -28.15
CA MET A 161 32.58 14.14 -27.53
C MET A 161 33.41 13.41 -28.59
N ASN A 162 34.73 13.34 -28.39
CA ASN A 162 35.65 12.49 -29.16
C ASN A 162 35.43 12.47 -30.69
N MET A 163 35.82 13.54 -31.37
CA MET A 163 35.68 13.67 -32.82
C MET A 163 36.97 13.25 -33.56
N THR A 164 36.85 12.29 -34.48
CA THR A 164 37.86 11.90 -35.48
C THR A 164 37.42 12.31 -36.88
N ASN A 165 38.19 11.96 -37.91
CA ASN A 165 37.82 12.23 -39.31
C ASN A 165 36.63 11.38 -39.80
N ASP A 166 36.30 10.29 -39.10
CA ASP A 166 35.32 9.28 -39.49
C ASP A 166 34.30 8.93 -38.39
N SER A 167 34.48 9.46 -37.18
CA SER A 167 33.57 9.20 -36.05
C SER A 167 33.40 10.42 -35.16
N LEU A 168 32.25 10.49 -34.49
CA LEU A 168 31.98 11.39 -33.39
C LEU A 168 31.13 10.65 -32.37
N GLU A 169 31.28 11.03 -31.11
CA GLU A 169 30.46 10.55 -30.00
C GLU A 169 29.52 11.68 -29.56
N VAL A 170 28.30 11.35 -29.15
CA VAL A 170 27.35 12.34 -28.62
C VAL A 170 26.93 11.90 -27.23
N GLU A 171 27.13 12.77 -26.27
CA GLU A 171 26.69 12.59 -24.89
C GLU A 171 25.51 13.54 -24.63
N CYS A 172 24.39 13.00 -24.15
CA CYS A 172 23.19 13.76 -23.81
C CYS A 172 22.70 13.38 -22.41
N SER A 173 21.94 14.27 -21.78
CA SER A 173 21.16 13.97 -20.58
C SER A 173 19.79 13.40 -20.97
N ASP A 174 19.35 12.38 -20.25
CA ASP A 174 18.02 11.76 -20.38
C ASP A 174 16.88 12.77 -20.20
N GLY A 175 15.84 12.64 -21.03
CA GLY A 175 14.56 13.32 -20.82
C GLY A 175 13.67 12.53 -19.85
N PHE A 176 12.51 13.07 -19.52
CA PHE A 176 11.50 12.34 -18.74
C PHE A 176 11.00 11.12 -19.52
N ASP A 177 11.06 9.93 -18.92
CA ASP A 177 10.82 8.64 -19.59
C ASP A 177 9.36 8.14 -19.51
N GLY A 178 8.48 8.86 -18.82
CA GLY A 178 7.05 8.54 -18.70
C GLY A 178 6.67 7.89 -17.38
#